data_AF-A0A5C7XNT5-F1
#
_entry.id   AF-A0A5C7XNT5-F1
#
_cell.length_a   1.000
_cell.length_b   1.000
_cell.length_c   1.000
_cell.angle_alpha   90.00
_cell.angle_beta   90.00
_cell.angle_gamma   90.00
#
_symmetry.space_group_name_H-M   'P 1'
#
loop_
_entity.id
_entity.type
_entity.pdbx_description
1 polymer ?
#
loop_
_entity_poly.entity_id
_entity_poly.type
_entity_poly.pdbx_seq_one_letter_code
_entity_poly.pdbx_strand_id
1 'polypeptide(L)' 'MPFAVIDFETTGLVPERTDRVVEVGIVLADDAWRIEDEWTTLVNPRRDLGPVHIHGINACDLLDAPEFADISGHILDL' A
#
# COMPACT_ATOMS: atom_id res chain seq x y z
N MET A 1 0.97 17.14 16.91
CA MET A 1 0.78 16.89 15.47
C MET A 1 0.64 15.40 15.28
N PRO A 2 -0.52 14.92 14.79
CA PRO A 2 -0.70 13.50 14.53
C PRO A 2 0.31 13.01 13.50
N PHE A 3 0.68 11.73 13.60
CA PHE A 3 1.59 11.04 12.69
C PHE A 3 0.78 10.11 11.79
N ALA A 4 1.19 10.02 10.52
CA ALA A 4 0.81 8.92 9.64
C ALA A 4 2.05 8.05 9.40
N VAL A 5 1.98 6.78 9.82
CA VAL A 5 3.00 5.77 9.52
C VAL A 5 2.52 5.01 8.30
N ILE A 6 3.34 5.02 7.24
CA ILE A 6 2.98 4.42 5.96
C ILE A 6 4.02 3.35 5.62
N ASP A 7 3.52 2.19 5.24
CA ASP A 7 4.32 1.08 4.73
C ASP A 7 3.79 0.59 3.39
N PHE A 8 4.68 0.12 2.52
CA PHE A 8 4.33 -0.34 1.17
C PHE A 8 5.02 -1.65 0.86
N GLU A 9 4.24 -2.59 0.33
CA GLU A 9 4.78 -3.71 -0.43
C GLU A 9 4.79 -3.37 -1.92
N THR A 10 5.83 -3.77 -2.62
CA THR A 10 6.04 -3.37 -4.02
C THR A 10 6.50 -4.53 -4.89
N THR A 11 6.32 -4.38 -6.21
CA THR A 11 6.81 -5.35 -7.19
C THR A 11 8.34 -5.38 -7.32
N GLY A 12 9.05 -4.54 -6.56
CA GLY A 12 10.48 -4.27 -6.66
C GLY A 12 10.84 -2.89 -6.11
N LEU A 13 12.14 -2.57 -6.09
CA LEU A 13 12.67 -1.38 -5.39
C LEU A 13 13.02 -0.19 -6.30
N VAL A 14 12.73 -0.26 -7.60
CA VAL A 14 13.17 0.75 -8.59
C VAL A 14 11.99 1.32 -9.38
N PRO A 15 11.29 2.35 -8.84
CA PRO A 15 10.11 2.94 -9.46
C PRO A 15 10.35 3.47 -10.88
N GLU A 16 11.54 4.05 -11.13
CA GLU A 16 11.92 4.61 -12.44
C GLU A 16 11.98 3.55 -13.53
N ARG A 17 12.19 2.28 -13.15
CA ARG A 17 12.29 1.17 -14.10
C ARG A 17 10.95 0.54 -14.42
N THR A 18 9.95 0.63 -13.52
CA THR A 18 8.52 0.27 -13.68
C THR A 18 7.90 -0.23 -12.38
N ASP A 19 8.63 -0.37 -11.27
CA ASP A 19 8.07 -0.99 -10.07
C ASP A 19 6.88 -0.21 -9.50
N ARG A 20 5.94 -0.93 -8.90
CA ARG A 20 4.64 -0.43 -8.44
C ARG A 20 4.34 -0.93 -7.04
N VAL A 21 3.51 -0.18 -6.34
CA VAL A 21 2.88 -0.60 -5.08
C VAL A 21 1.93 -1.77 -5.33
N VAL A 22 1.91 -2.72 -4.40
CA VAL A 22 1.03 -3.90 -4.36
C VAL A 22 0.16 -3.91 -3.11
N GLU A 23 0.62 -3.29 -2.02
CA GLU A 23 -0.15 -3.06 -0.80
C GLU A 23 0.26 -1.73 -0.19
N VAL A 24 -0.69 -1.05 0.46
CA VAL A 24 -0.42 0.11 1.31
C VAL A 24 -1.06 -0.10 2.68
N GLY A 25 -0.27 0.08 3.74
CA GLY A 25 -0.74 0.15 5.11
C GLY A 25 -0.51 1.54 5.69
N ILE A 26 -1.52 2.09 6.38
CA ILE A 26 -1.49 3.41 7.00
C ILE A 26 -1.99 3.30 8.44
N VAL A 27 -1.21 3.82 9.38
CA VAL A 27 -1.59 3.94 10.79
C VAL A 27 -1.53 5.40 11.18
N LEU A 28 -2.63 5.93 11.70
CA LEU A 28 -2.72 7.28 12.26
C LEU A 28 -2.50 7.22 13.77
N ALA A 29 -1.62 8.07 14.29
CA ALA A 29 -1.29 8.08 15.71
C ALA A 29 -1.24 9.49 16.31
N ASP A 30 -1.67 9.61 17.56
CA ASP A 30 -1.58 10.86 18.33
C ASP A 30 -0.12 11.19 18.74
N ASP A 31 0.08 12.35 19.35
CA ASP A 31 1.39 12.80 19.84
C ASP A 31 2.01 11.89 20.92
N ALA A 32 1.21 10.99 21.50
CA ALA A 32 1.64 10.00 22.50
C ALA A 32 1.80 8.59 21.88
N TRP A 33 1.80 8.48 20.55
CA TRP A 33 1.88 7.23 19.79
C TRP A 33 0.72 6.26 20.06
N ARG A 34 -0.44 6.78 20.47
CA ARG A 34 -1.67 5.97 20.50
C ARG A 34 -2.27 5.93 19.10
N ILE A 35 -2.63 4.73 18.67
CA ILE A 35 -3.30 4.52 17.39
C ILE A 35 -4.70 5.13 17.46
N GLU A 36 -4.99 6.03 16.52
CA GLU A 36 -6.30 6.66 16.34
C GLU A 36 -7.10 5.97 15.23
N ASP A 37 -6.43 5.54 14.16
CA ASP A 37 -7.05 4.77 13.06
C ASP A 37 -6.02 3.91 12.32
N GLU A 38 -6.51 2.90 11.60
CA GLU A 38 -5.72 2.00 10.76
C GLU A 38 -6.46 1.70 9.46
N TRP A 39 -5.75 1.80 8.34
CA TRP A 39 -6.28 1.51 7.02
C TRP A 39 -5.27 0.73 6.18
N THR A 40 -5.75 -0.29 5.47
CA THR A 40 -4.92 -1.06 4.55
C THR A 40 -5.73 -1.49 3.33
N THR A 41 -5.06 -1.58 2.18
CA THR A 41 -5.63 -2.20 1.00
C THR A 41 -4.53 -2.78 0.11
N LEU A 42 -4.88 -3.87 -0.57
CA LEU A 42 -4.15 -4.31 -1.73
C LEU A 42 -4.35 -3.33 -2.90
N VAL A 43 -3.38 -3.28 -3.79
CA VAL A 43 -3.33 -2.41 -4.97
C VAL A 43 -2.95 -3.24 -6.17
N ASN A 44 -3.78 -3.24 -7.21
CA ASN A 44 -3.47 -3.93 -8.46
C ASN A 44 -2.38 -3.15 -9.22
N PRO A 45 -1.15 -3.69 -9.37
CA PRO A 45 -0.05 -2.96 -9.99
C PRO A 45 -0.13 -2.97 -11.52
N ARG A 46 -1.07 -3.74 -12.10
CA ARG A 46 -1.22 -3.97 -13.55
C ARG A 46 0.06 -4.47 -14.22
N ARG A 47 0.84 -5.28 -13.50
CA ARG A 47 2.10 -5.91 -13.94
C ARG A 47 2.41 -7.18 -13.14
N ASP A 48 3.54 -7.79 -13.45
CA ASP A 48 4.13 -8.86 -12.64
C ASP A 48 4.38 -8.40 -11.20
N LEU A 49 4.05 -9.27 -10.24
CA LEU A 49 4.08 -8.98 -8.79
C LEU A 49 5.49 -8.96 -8.21
N GLY A 50 6.51 -9.37 -8.96
CA GLY A 50 7.88 -9.41 -8.46
C GLY A 50 8.07 -10.49 -7.39
N PRO A 51 8.79 -10.19 -6.29
CA PRO A 51 9.22 -11.20 -5.34
C PRO A 51 8.10 -11.62 -4.36
N VAL A 52 7.08 -12.33 -4.86
CA VAL A 52 5.95 -12.86 -4.06
C VAL A 52 6.40 -13.67 -2.83
N HIS A 53 7.56 -14.32 -2.89
CA HIS A 53 8.13 -15.05 -1.76
C HIS A 53 8.59 -14.17 -0.58
N ILE A 54 8.68 -12.85 -0.78
CA ILE A 54 9.04 -11.87 0.26
C ILE A 54 7.76 -11.32 0.91
N HIS A 55 6.84 -10.76 0.12
CA HIS A 55 5.64 -10.07 0.63
C HIS A 55 4.39 -10.97 0.73
N GLY A 56 4.40 -12.16 0.13
CA GLY A 56 3.32 -13.17 0.27
C GLY A 56 2.03 -12.93 -0.54
N ILE A 57 1.91 -11.80 -1.22
CA ILE A 57 0.71 -11.41 -1.99
C ILE A 57 0.70 -12.11 -3.35
N ASN A 58 -0.35 -12.87 -3.63
CA ASN A 58 -0.53 -13.63 -4.85
C ASN A 58 -1.44 -12.91 -5.85
N ALA A 59 -1.38 -13.34 -7.12
CA ALA A 59 -2.21 -12.77 -8.18
C ALA A 59 -3.72 -12.93 -7.94
N CYS A 60 -4.14 -13.99 -7.23
CA CYS A 60 -5.54 -14.19 -6.87
C CYS A 60 -6.07 -13.14 -5.88
N ASP A 61 -5.19 -12.61 -5.02
CA ASP A 61 -5.55 -11.62 -4.01
C ASP A 61 -5.85 -10.25 -4.65
N LEU A 62 -5.37 -10.03 -5.88
CA LEU A 62 -5.43 -8.76 -6.60
C LEU A 62 -6.49 -8.71 -7.70
N LEU A 63 -7.29 -9.76 -7.88
CA LEU A 63 -8.29 -9.83 -8.95
C LEU A 63 -9.29 -8.67 -8.89
N ASP A 64 -9.73 -8.33 -7.68
CA ASP A 64 -10.71 -7.25 -7.42
C ASP A 64 -10.06 -6.04 -6.71
N ALA A 65 -8.73 -6.02 -6.58
CA ALA A 65 -8.02 -4.93 -5.95
C ALA A 65 -8.06 -3.66 -6.83
N PRO A 66 -8.21 -2.46 -6.23
CA PRO A 66 -8.21 -1.19 -6.95
C PRO A 66 -6.84 -0.87 -7.55
N GLU A 67 -6.78 -0.02 -8.57
CA GLU A 67 -5.51 0.60 -8.98
C GLU A 67 -5.15 1.75 -8.00
N PHE A 68 -3.88 2.15 -7.94
CA PHE A 68 -3.46 3.22 -7.00
C PHE A 68 -4.21 4.55 -7.24
N ALA A 69 -4.55 4.84 -8.49
CA ALA A 69 -5.31 6.03 -8.84
C ALA A 69 -6.68 6.08 -8.15
N ASP A 70 -7.33 4.92 -7.96
CA ASP A 70 -8.66 4.82 -7.35
C ASP A 70 -8.65 5.11 -5.85
N ILE A 71 -7.51 4.89 -5.17
CA ILE A 71 -7.36 5.06 -3.71
C ILE A 71 -6.62 6.33 -3.32
N SER A 72 -5.88 6.96 -4.23
CA SER A 72 -5.03 8.12 -3.91
C SER A 72 -5.81 9.31 -3.33
N GLY A 73 -7.04 9.55 -3.79
CA GLY A 73 -7.91 10.57 -3.20
C GLY A 73 -8.30 10.25 -1.76
N HIS A 74 -8.65 8.99 -1.48
CA HIS A 74 -8.98 8.55 -0.13
C HIS A 74 -7.79 8.68 0.83
N ILE A 75 -6.58 8.30 0.40
CA ILE A 75 -5.35 8.42 1.21
C ILE A 75 -5.05 9.88 1.58
N LEU A 76 -5.34 10.83 0.70
CA LEU A 76 -5.14 12.26 0.97
C LEU A 76 -6.14 12.82 1.99
N ASP A 77 -7.29 12.16 2.16
CA ASP A 77 -8.36 12.57 3.07
C ASP A 77 -8.27 11.89 4.46
N LEU A 78 -7.34 10.94 4.64
CA LEU A 78 -7.01 10.32 5.94
C LEU A 78 -6.28 11.32 6.86
#